data_AF-A0A2I0D7V0-F1
#
_entry.id   AF-A0A2I0D7V0-F1
#
_cell.length_a   1.000
_cell.length_b   1.000
_cell.length_c   1.000
_cell.angle_alpha   90.00
_cell.angle_beta   90.00
_cell.angle_gamma   90.00
#
_symmetry.space_group_name_H-M   'P 1'
#
loop_
_entity.id
_entity.type
_entity.pdbx_description
1 polymer ?
#
loop_
_entity_poly.entity_id
_entity_poly.type
_entity_poly.pdbx_seq_one_letter_code
_entity_poly.pdbx_strand_id
1 'polypeptide(L)'
;MKRYLFFLIVIVFSSCSEYKGDKNSVDYDSVEITFDGYGDYEIDGKLKISITNPLEVEQLNLLKNQSQRKWFANLKSTEFFMRLVYKNSNTGEQLLMSISKSTDFSPTIEYGSGTLFDGKYKNNEFVSYISNLTKLDSIKNHK
;
A
#
# COMPACT_ATOMS: atom_id res chain seq x y z
N MET A 1 -3.66 43.80 16.81
CA MET A 1 -3.13 42.80 15.85
C MET A 1 -2.90 41.43 16.51
N LYS A 2 -3.89 40.84 17.20
CA LYS A 2 -3.77 39.50 17.81
C LYS A 2 -4.88 38.52 17.40
N ARG A 3 -5.88 38.97 16.64
CA ARG A 3 -7.03 38.16 16.19
C ARG A 3 -6.81 37.42 14.87
N TYR A 4 -5.89 37.88 14.02
CA TYR A 4 -5.62 37.24 12.72
C TYR A 4 -4.65 36.06 12.79
N LEU A 5 -3.94 35.89 13.92
CA LEU A 5 -2.96 34.80 14.07
C LEU A 5 -3.64 33.43 14.22
N PHE A 6 -4.85 33.39 14.79
CA PHE A 6 -5.60 32.15 14.97
C PHE A 6 -6.15 31.59 13.65
N PHE A 7 -6.51 32.46 12.70
CA PHE A 7 -6.99 32.04 11.37
C PHE A 7 -5.88 31.41 10.53
N LEU A 8 -4.64 31.87 10.70
CA LEU A 8 -3.47 31.33 9.99
C LEU A 8 -3.06 29.94 10.50
N ILE A 9 -3.26 29.65 11.79
CA ILE A 9 -2.98 28.32 12.36
C ILE A 9 -3.95 27.26 11.81
N VAL A 10 -5.21 27.61 11.54
CA VAL A 10 -6.19 26.67 10.95
C VAL A 10 -5.90 26.37 9.48
N ILE A 11 -5.41 27.36 8.72
CA ILE A 11 -5.06 27.20 7.29
C ILE A 11 -3.79 26.33 7.09
N VAL A 12 -2.87 26.30 8.06
CA VAL A 12 -1.65 25.49 7.97
C VAL A 12 -1.88 24.00 8.26
N PHE A 13 -2.96 23.63 8.97
CA PHE A 13 -3.33 22.20 9.15
C PHE A 13 -4.16 21.62 7.99
N SER A 14 -4.59 22.45 7.04
CA SER A 14 -5.20 22.02 5.78
C SER A 14 -4.19 21.66 4.69
N SER A 15 -2.88 21.59 4.99
CA SER A 15 -1.92 20.93 4.11
C SER A 15 -2.20 19.42 4.08
N CYS A 16 -3.05 19.06 3.12
CA CYS A 16 -3.46 17.73 2.73
C CYS A 16 -2.29 16.76 2.74
N SER A 17 -2.34 15.75 3.60
CA SER A 17 -1.80 14.46 3.18
C SER A 17 -2.75 13.96 2.10
N GLU A 18 -2.28 13.86 0.86
CA GLU A 18 -3.03 13.30 -0.29
C GLU A 18 -3.45 11.83 -0.05
N TYR A 19 -2.89 11.19 0.98
CA TYR A 19 -3.03 9.76 1.27
C TYR A 19 -3.64 9.51 2.66
N LYS A 20 -4.88 9.96 2.87
CA LYS A 20 -5.71 9.72 4.08
C LYS A 20 -6.95 8.84 3.82
N GLY A 21 -6.89 7.97 2.81
CA GLY A 21 -8.02 7.09 2.50
C GLY A 21 -8.35 6.10 3.60
N ASP A 22 -9.63 5.72 3.70
CA ASP A 22 -10.09 4.74 4.68
C ASP A 22 -9.70 3.31 4.25
N LYS A 23 -8.93 2.62 5.11
CA LYS A 23 -8.62 1.20 4.94
C LYS A 23 -9.85 0.38 4.59
N ASN A 24 -11.00 0.65 5.21
CA ASN A 24 -12.20 -0.15 5.08
C ASN A 24 -13.08 0.23 3.88
N SER A 25 -12.78 1.32 3.17
CA SER A 25 -13.57 1.77 2.02
C SER A 25 -13.57 0.73 0.91
N VAL A 26 -14.73 0.43 0.34
CA VAL A 26 -14.87 -0.45 -0.84
C VAL A 26 -15.02 0.33 -2.14
N ASP A 27 -15.01 1.66 -2.07
CA ASP A 27 -15.35 2.56 -3.17
C ASP A 27 -14.13 2.94 -4.03
N TYR A 28 -12.95 2.38 -3.76
CA TYR A 28 -11.80 2.56 -4.63
C TYR A 28 -12.06 1.90 -5.98
N ASP A 29 -11.74 2.60 -7.07
CA ASP A 29 -12.00 2.18 -8.44
C ASP A 29 -10.74 1.88 -9.24
N SER A 30 -9.57 2.16 -8.67
CA SER A 30 -8.29 1.84 -9.27
C SER A 30 -7.21 1.59 -8.22
N VAL A 31 -6.26 0.72 -8.57
CA VAL A 31 -5.12 0.38 -7.73
C VAL A 31 -3.84 0.42 -8.56
N GLU A 32 -2.90 1.28 -8.16
CA GLU A 32 -1.57 1.31 -8.73
C GLU A 32 -0.61 0.50 -7.86
N ILE A 33 0.09 -0.47 -8.44
CA ILE A 33 1.04 -1.33 -7.73
C ILE A 33 2.43 -1.07 -8.29
N THR A 34 3.37 -0.71 -7.42
CA THR A 34 4.78 -0.55 -7.73
C THR A 34 5.59 -1.61 -6.97
N PHE A 35 6.29 -2.45 -7.71
CA PHE A 35 7.25 -3.40 -7.17
C PHE A 35 8.65 -2.77 -7.19
N ASP A 36 9.25 -2.60 -6.01
CA ASP A 36 10.53 -1.90 -5.87
C ASP A 36 11.74 -2.85 -5.95
N GLY A 37 11.53 -4.17 -6.01
CA GLY A 37 12.58 -5.17 -6.21
C GLY A 37 12.69 -6.21 -5.10
N TYR A 38 13.70 -7.09 -5.24
CA TYR A 38 14.02 -8.13 -4.27
C TYR A 38 15.35 -7.82 -3.53
N GLY A 39 15.37 -7.67 -2.20
CA GLY A 39 16.61 -7.50 -1.42
C GLY A 39 17.53 -6.37 -1.90
N ASP A 40 18.85 -6.63 -1.98
CA ASP A 40 19.86 -5.72 -2.54
C ASP A 40 19.80 -5.59 -4.08
N TYR A 41 18.83 -6.25 -4.74
CA TYR A 41 18.65 -6.17 -6.18
C TYR A 41 17.68 -5.03 -6.49
N GLU A 42 18.24 -3.86 -6.79
CA GLU A 42 17.56 -2.89 -7.64
C GLU A 42 17.28 -3.59 -8.96
N ILE A 43 16.01 -3.94 -9.21
CA ILE A 43 15.61 -4.37 -10.54
C ILE A 43 15.68 -3.11 -11.41
N ASP A 44 16.50 -3.17 -12.45
CA ASP A 44 16.65 -2.11 -13.43
C ASP A 44 15.26 -1.84 -14.04
N GLY A 45 14.57 -0.83 -13.51
CA GLY A 45 13.16 -0.53 -13.77
C GLY A 45 12.21 -1.01 -12.67
N LYS A 46 11.61 -0.07 -11.94
CA LYS A 46 10.47 -0.34 -11.05
C LYS A 46 9.30 -0.86 -11.88
N LEU A 47 8.87 -2.10 -11.65
CA LEU A 47 7.65 -2.60 -12.29
C LEU A 47 6.46 -1.84 -11.69
N LYS A 48 5.73 -1.16 -12.56
CA LYS A 48 4.55 -0.39 -12.20
C LYS A 48 3.37 -0.89 -13.02
N ILE A 49 2.33 -1.34 -12.35
CA ILE A 49 1.07 -1.76 -12.99
C ILE A 49 -0.09 -0.95 -12.44
N SER A 50 -1.09 -0.70 -13.28
CA SER A 50 -2.32 -0.02 -12.91
C SER A 50 -3.48 -0.98 -13.15
N ILE A 51 -4.25 -1.26 -12.11
CA ILE A 51 -5.43 -2.13 -12.13
C ILE A 51 -6.67 -1.24 -12.11
N THR A 52 -7.47 -1.36 -13.16
CA THR A 52 -8.75 -0.63 -13.32
C THR A 52 -9.91 -1.56 -13.69
N ASN A 53 -9.67 -2.87 -13.77
CA ASN A 53 -10.74 -3.85 -13.99
C ASN A 53 -11.62 -3.90 -12.73
N PRO A 54 -12.93 -3.63 -12.82
CA PRO A 54 -13.80 -3.56 -11.65
C PRO A 54 -13.79 -4.81 -10.77
N LEU A 55 -13.73 -6.01 -11.37
CA LEU A 55 -13.73 -7.27 -10.62
C LEU A 55 -12.42 -7.46 -9.83
N GLU A 56 -11.29 -7.07 -10.42
CA GLU A 56 -9.98 -7.16 -9.76
C GLU A 56 -9.87 -6.13 -8.64
N VAL A 57 -10.37 -4.91 -8.87
CA VAL A 57 -10.38 -3.85 -7.86
C VAL A 57 -11.32 -4.20 -6.71
N GLU A 58 -12.51 -4.73 -6.97
CA GLU A 58 -13.44 -5.21 -5.95
C GLU A 58 -12.79 -6.27 -5.07
N GLN A 59 -12.14 -7.28 -5.69
CA GLN A 59 -11.43 -8.31 -4.96
C GLN A 59 -10.28 -7.74 -4.10
N LEU A 60 -9.51 -6.79 -4.64
CA LEU A 60 -8.46 -6.09 -3.89
C LEU A 60 -9.04 -5.29 -2.70
N ASN A 61 -10.20 -4.66 -2.86
CA ASN A 61 -10.89 -3.94 -1.79
C ASN A 61 -11.36 -4.87 -0.68
N LEU A 62 -11.93 -6.02 -1.03
CA LEU A 62 -12.36 -7.03 -0.06
C LEU A 62 -11.17 -7.61 0.72
N LEU A 63 -10.12 -8.04 0.01
CA LEU A 63 -8.95 -8.67 0.61
C LEU A 63 -8.17 -7.71 1.53
N LYS A 64 -8.02 -6.42 1.16
CA LYS A 64 -7.32 -5.46 2.04
C LYS A 64 -8.07 -5.30 3.38
N ASN A 65 -9.40 -5.31 3.36
CA ASN A 65 -10.25 -5.14 4.56
C ASN A 65 -10.13 -6.30 5.53
N GLN A 66 -9.87 -7.50 5.01
CA GLN A 66 -9.72 -8.74 5.79
C GLN A 66 -8.34 -8.87 6.46
N SER A 67 -7.42 -7.92 6.24
CA SER A 67 -6.08 -7.99 6.82
C SER A 67 -6.09 -7.87 8.34
N GLN A 68 -5.49 -8.87 8.98
CA GLN A 68 -5.47 -9.01 10.44
C GLN A 68 -4.21 -8.40 11.05
N ARG A 69 -4.33 -7.85 12.26
CA ARG A 69 -3.18 -7.28 12.96
C ARG A 69 -2.12 -8.34 13.23
N LYS A 70 -0.87 -7.99 12.97
CA LYS A 70 0.33 -8.78 13.23
C LYS A 70 1.01 -8.24 14.48
N TRP A 71 1.10 -9.06 15.51
CA TRP A 71 1.61 -8.68 16.84
C TRP A 71 3.13 -8.61 16.92
N PHE A 72 3.84 -9.32 16.05
CA PHE A 72 5.30 -9.40 16.06
C PHE A 72 5.88 -8.83 14.76
N ALA A 73 6.83 -7.92 14.90
CA ALA A 73 7.59 -7.39 13.78
C ALA A 73 8.59 -8.43 13.28
N ASN A 74 8.73 -8.56 11.96
CA ASN A 74 9.88 -9.25 11.39
C ASN A 74 11.08 -8.31 11.52
N LEU A 75 12.20 -8.79 12.10
CA LEU A 75 13.44 -8.02 12.24
C LEU A 75 14.50 -8.37 11.19
N LYS A 76 14.18 -9.27 10.25
CA LYS A 76 15.10 -9.70 9.19
C LYS A 76 15.06 -8.77 7.97
N SER A 77 16.13 -8.83 7.18
CA SER A 77 16.25 -8.16 5.89
C SER A 77 15.05 -8.41 4.98
N THR A 78 14.60 -7.34 4.33
CA THR A 78 13.45 -7.36 3.41
C THR A 78 13.82 -8.13 2.13
N GLU A 79 13.14 -9.25 1.87
CA GLU A 79 13.21 -10.01 0.62
C GLU A 79 12.56 -9.22 -0.52
N PHE A 80 11.44 -8.53 -0.31
CA PHE A 80 10.85 -7.64 -1.32
C PHE A 80 10.02 -6.52 -0.69
N PHE A 81 9.82 -5.45 -1.46
CA PHE A 81 8.94 -4.34 -1.10
C PHE A 81 8.00 -3.95 -2.25
N MET A 82 6.73 -3.76 -1.91
CA MET A 82 5.69 -3.28 -2.82
C MET A 82 4.99 -2.07 -2.23
N ARG A 83 4.64 -1.12 -3.09
CA ARG A 83 3.77 0.01 -2.79
C ARG A 83 2.49 -0.10 -3.58
N LEU A 84 1.37 0.17 -2.92
CA LEU A 84 0.04 0.17 -3.51
C LEU A 84 -0.62 1.51 -3.24
N VAL A 85 -1.23 2.09 -4.26
CA VAL A 85 -2.03 3.31 -4.17
C VAL A 85 -3.43 3.00 -4.67
N TYR A 86 -4.38 2.93 -3.75
CA TYR A 86 -5.82 2.86 -4.05
C TYR A 86 -6.34 4.26 -4.29
N LYS A 87 -7.18 4.44 -5.31
CA LYS A 87 -7.79 5.74 -5.63
C LYS A 87 -9.29 5.58 -5.84
N ASN A 88 -10.04 6.53 -5.34
CA ASN A 88 -11.43 6.75 -5.70
C ASN A 88 -11.45 7.98 -6.60
N SER A 89 -11.70 7.77 -7.89
CA SER A 89 -11.64 8.81 -8.91
C SER A 89 -12.78 9.82 -8.76
N ASN A 90 -13.88 9.45 -8.10
CA ASN A 90 -15.02 10.34 -7.86
C ASN A 90 -14.75 11.34 -6.73
N THR A 91 -14.12 10.90 -5.64
CA THR A 91 -13.85 11.74 -4.46
C THR A 91 -12.44 12.32 -4.45
N GLY A 92 -11.53 11.76 -5.25
CA GLY A 92 -10.10 12.06 -5.21
C GLY A 92 -9.38 11.43 -4.00
N GLU A 93 -10.07 10.62 -3.20
CA GLU A 93 -9.49 9.96 -2.04
C GLU A 93 -8.42 8.94 -2.46
N GLN A 94 -7.29 8.92 -1.75
CA GLN A 94 -6.24 7.93 -1.97
C GLN A 94 -5.82 7.24 -0.67
N LEU A 95 -5.68 5.92 -0.73
CA LEU A 95 -5.11 5.10 0.34
C LEU A 95 -3.76 4.54 -0.12
N LEU A 96 -2.71 4.88 0.63
CA LEU A 96 -1.39 4.32 0.44
C LEU A 96 -1.23 3.07 1.31
N MET A 97 -0.59 2.05 0.75
CA MET A 97 -0.29 0.80 1.43
C MET A 97 1.08 0.28 0.98
N SER A 98 1.76 -0.45 1.86
CA SER A 98 2.99 -1.18 1.51
C SER A 98 2.90 -2.63 1.95
N ILE A 99 3.60 -3.47 1.19
CA ILE A 99 3.78 -4.89 1.52
C ILE A 99 5.28 -5.16 1.52
N SER A 100 5.78 -5.57 2.68
CA SER A 100 7.15 -6.00 2.85
C SER A 100 7.18 -7.46 3.28
N LYS A 101 8.08 -8.26 2.72
CA LYS A 101 8.32 -9.62 3.21
C LYS A 101 9.79 -9.75 3.54
N SER A 102 10.11 -10.22 4.74
CA SER A 102 11.48 -10.57 5.12
C SER A 102 11.75 -12.05 4.80
N THR A 103 13.01 -12.40 4.57
CA THR A 103 13.43 -13.79 4.33
C THR A 103 12.95 -14.71 5.46
N ASP A 104 12.30 -15.82 5.13
CA ASP A 104 11.71 -16.81 6.06
C ASP A 104 10.53 -16.31 6.91
N PHE A 105 9.98 -15.14 6.64
CA PHE A 105 8.83 -14.61 7.38
C PHE A 105 7.61 -14.37 6.50
N SER A 106 6.44 -14.31 7.15
CA SER A 106 5.21 -13.91 6.49
C SER A 106 5.28 -12.43 6.07
N PRO A 107 4.65 -12.08 4.94
CA PRO A 107 4.51 -10.69 4.52
C PRO A 107 3.85 -9.84 5.60
N THR A 108 4.22 -8.56 5.60
CA THR A 108 3.71 -7.52 6.49
C THR A 108 3.09 -6.44 5.63
N ILE A 109 1.87 -6.07 5.96
CA ILE A 109 1.08 -5.03 5.28
C ILE A 109 0.99 -3.81 6.21
N GLU A 110 1.20 -2.63 5.68
CA GLU A 110 1.09 -1.35 6.40
C GLU A 110 0.23 -0.37 5.59
N TYR A 111 -0.57 0.44 6.29
CA TYR A 111 -1.50 1.41 5.68
C TYR A 111 -1.08 2.84 6.05
N GLY A 112 -1.44 3.82 5.22
CA GLY A 112 -1.33 5.24 5.55
C GLY A 112 -0.10 5.96 4.99
N SER A 113 0.04 7.23 5.35
CA SER A 113 1.00 8.16 4.73
C SER A 113 2.46 7.75 5.02
N GLY A 114 3.22 7.37 4.00
CA GLY A 114 4.65 7.00 4.12
C GLY A 114 4.96 5.69 4.88
N THR A 115 3.95 4.88 5.16
CA THR A 115 3.96 3.51 5.73
C THR A 115 5.04 3.21 6.79
N LEU A 116 4.95 3.90 7.93
CA LEU A 116 5.44 3.44 9.26
C LEU A 116 4.41 3.70 10.39
N PHE A 117 3.14 3.99 10.07
CA PHE A 117 2.09 4.26 11.05
C PHE A 117 0.73 3.77 10.56
N ASP A 118 0.31 2.58 10.98
CA ASP A 118 -1.03 2.29 11.55
C ASP A 118 -1.11 0.85 12.10
N GLY A 119 0.03 0.36 12.63
CA GLY A 119 0.19 -1.06 12.96
C GLY A 119 0.56 -1.92 11.75
N LYS A 120 0.98 -3.14 12.06
CA LYS A 120 1.41 -4.14 11.09
C LYS A 120 0.28 -5.14 10.88
N TYR A 121 0.03 -5.54 9.65
CA TYR A 121 -1.01 -6.49 9.29
C TYR A 121 -0.46 -7.67 8.50
N LYS A 122 -1.27 -8.72 8.38
CA LYS A 122 -1.00 -9.89 7.55
C LYS A 122 -2.28 -10.29 6.81
N ASN A 123 -2.10 -10.68 5.56
CA ASN A 123 -3.11 -11.36 4.75
C ASN A 123 -2.39 -12.10 3.62
N ASN A 124 -2.24 -13.42 3.75
CA ASN A 124 -1.52 -14.22 2.75
C ASN A 124 -2.29 -14.31 1.43
N GLU A 125 -3.61 -14.35 1.48
CA GLU A 125 -4.47 -14.41 0.29
C GLU A 125 -4.35 -13.12 -0.52
N PHE A 126 -4.38 -11.98 0.16
CA PHE A 126 -4.15 -10.67 -0.46
C PHE A 126 -2.79 -10.59 -1.17
N VAL A 127 -1.73 -11.02 -0.49
CA VAL A 127 -0.38 -10.98 -1.06
C VAL A 127 -0.23 -11.94 -2.23
N SER A 128 -0.82 -13.14 -2.14
CA SER A 128 -0.85 -14.11 -3.25
C SER A 128 -1.59 -13.55 -4.47
N TYR A 129 -2.74 -12.91 -4.24
CA TYR A 129 -3.53 -12.29 -5.31
C TYR A 129 -2.73 -11.19 -6.03
N ILE A 130 -2.09 -10.29 -5.28
CA ILE A 130 -1.21 -9.26 -5.87
C ILE A 130 -0.03 -9.89 -6.61
N SER A 131 0.59 -10.93 -6.05
CA SER A 131 1.71 -11.65 -6.68
C SER A 131 1.31 -12.22 -8.04
N ASN A 132 0.09 -12.75 -8.15
CA ASN A 132 -0.44 -13.26 -9.41
C ASN A 132 -0.70 -12.14 -10.43
N LEU A 133 -1.29 -11.01 -10.02
CA LEU A 133 -1.52 -9.86 -10.90
C LEU A 133 -0.21 -9.27 -11.44
N THR A 134 0.81 -9.18 -10.58
CA THR A 134 2.13 -8.64 -10.91
C THR A 134 3.09 -9.67 -11.50
N LYS A 135 2.69 -10.96 -11.55
CA LYS A 135 3.51 -12.11 -11.98
C LYS A 135 4.87 -12.19 -11.25
N LEU A 136 4.91 -11.92 -9.94
CA LEU A 136 6.18 -11.88 -9.18
C LEU A 136 6.99 -13.17 -9.28
N ASP A 137 6.32 -14.33 -9.36
CA ASP A 137 7.00 -15.63 -9.49
C ASP A 137 7.68 -15.80 -10.85
N SER A 138 7.12 -15.21 -11.92
CA SER A 138 7.78 -15.18 -13.23
C SER A 138 9.02 -14.29 -13.19
N ILE A 139 8.95 -13.16 -12.48
CA ILE A 139 10.07 -12.24 -12.28
C ILE A 139 11.19 -12.89 -11.46
N LYS A 140 10.84 -13.64 -10.41
CA LYS A 140 11.83 -14.34 -9.56
C LYS A 140 12.58 -15.46 -10.30
N ASN A 141 11.92 -16.13 -11.23
CA ASN A 141 12.44 -17.30 -11.93
C ASN A 141 13.10 -16.99 -13.29
N HIS A 142 12.98 -15.77 -13.81
CA HIS A 142 13.77 -15.27 -14.95
C HIS A 142 15.17 -14.82 -14.51
N LYS A 143 15.91 -15.74 -13.88
CA LYS A 143 17.36 -15.63 -13.67
C LYS A 143 18.13 -15.94 -14.93
#